data_AF-B1YDL4-F1
#
_entry.id   AF-B1YDL4-F1
#
_cell.length_a   1.000
_cell.length_b   1.000
_cell.length_c   1.000
_cell.angle_alpha   90.00
_cell.angle_beta   90.00
_cell.angle_gamma   90.00
#
_symmetry.space_group_name_H-M   'P 1'
#
loop_
_entity.id
_entity.type
_entity.pdbx_description
1 polymer ?
#
loop_
_entity_poly.entity_id
_entity_poly.type
_entity_poly.pdbx_seq_one_letter_code
_entity_poly.pdbx_strand_id
1 'polypeptide(L)'
;MILVKTATYVFAALVALFKNESGSHYLVFIDPEGLDIHFSTIQTIVEATGGQCDLLILFNTSSINRTIGGEREDSLTKFFGGEEWRGRNAEELLDLYKEKLKRLYSDIRDAKPYVESIEIDDPDIGWRYDMILLTREGDYTDVWKDLKDRIEKHRPQDVEIAKKTLDGLQTRLDNWAGPLLHYLDTT
;
A
#
# COMPACT_ATOMS: atom_id res chain seq x y z
N MET A 1 1.62 14.07 -10.12
CA MET A 1 2.94 13.41 -9.96
C MET A 1 3.98 14.50 -9.74
N ILE A 2 4.57 14.60 -8.55
CA ILE A 2 5.53 15.66 -8.19
C ILE A 2 6.75 15.00 -7.53
N LEU A 3 7.97 15.31 -8.00
CA LEU A 3 9.22 14.61 -7.63
C LEU A 3 10.25 15.51 -6.88
N VAL A 4 10.40 15.23 -5.58
CA VAL A 4 11.59 15.01 -4.71
C VAL A 4 12.75 16.04 -4.48
N LYS A 5 12.79 17.25 -5.06
CA LYS A 5 13.53 18.39 -4.39
C LYS A 5 12.61 19.50 -3.90
N THR A 6 11.41 19.49 -4.45
CA THR A 6 10.21 20.23 -4.08
C THR A 6 9.47 19.56 -2.91
N ALA A 7 9.91 18.39 -2.43
CA ALA A 7 9.13 17.51 -1.55
C ALA A 7 8.72 18.14 -0.21
N THR A 8 9.60 18.86 0.50
CA THR A 8 9.21 19.48 1.78
C THR A 8 8.17 20.58 1.59
N TYR A 9 8.35 21.44 0.59
CA TYR A 9 7.40 22.52 0.30
C TYR A 9 6.07 21.98 -0.24
N VAL A 10 6.14 20.96 -1.10
CA VAL A 10 4.95 20.29 -1.65
C VAL A 10 4.22 19.54 -0.54
N PHE A 11 4.94 18.88 0.37
CA PHE A 11 4.34 18.21 1.52
C PHE A 11 3.71 19.21 2.49
N ALA A 12 4.39 20.32 2.80
CA ALA A 12 3.83 21.39 3.62
C ALA A 12 2.58 22.02 2.97
N ALA A 13 2.61 22.24 1.65
CA ALA A 13 1.45 22.74 0.90
C ALA A 13 0.29 21.73 0.89
N LEU A 14 0.59 20.42 0.76
CA LEU A 14 -0.39 19.35 0.84
C LEU A 14 -1.05 19.29 2.23
N VAL A 15 -0.25 19.37 3.29
CA VAL A 15 -0.74 19.44 4.68
C VAL A 15 -1.59 20.68 4.91
N ALA A 16 -1.20 21.83 4.35
CA ALA A 16 -1.99 23.05 4.42
C ALA A 16 -3.33 22.89 3.67
N LEU A 17 -3.33 22.21 2.52
CA LEU A 17 -4.54 21.89 1.77
C LEU A 17 -5.50 21.01 2.57
N PHE A 18 -4.99 19.94 3.20
CA PHE A 18 -5.81 19.07 4.06
C PHE A 18 -6.50 19.82 5.20
N LYS A 19 -5.79 20.77 5.82
CA LYS A 19 -6.31 21.56 6.94
C LYS A 19 -7.34 22.62 6.52
N ASN A 20 -7.29 23.07 5.27
CA ASN A 20 -8.14 24.16 4.78
C ASN A 20 -9.47 23.68 4.19
N GLU A 21 -9.59 22.40 3.84
CA GLU A 21 -10.83 21.82 3.34
C GLU A 21 -11.49 20.94 4.40
N SER A 22 -12.38 21.53 5.20
CA SER A 22 -13.18 20.80 6.17
C SER A 22 -14.24 19.94 5.48
N GLY A 23 -14.40 18.69 5.95
CA GLY A 23 -15.41 17.75 5.45
C GLY A 23 -15.02 17.01 4.17
N SER A 24 -13.82 17.22 3.64
CA SER A 24 -13.27 16.45 2.52
C SER A 24 -12.72 15.10 3.01
N HIS A 25 -12.96 14.05 2.22
CA HIS A 25 -12.36 12.73 2.44
C HIS A 25 -11.25 12.50 1.41
N TYR A 26 -10.09 12.04 1.85
CA TYR A 26 -8.92 11.90 0.99
C TYR A 26 -8.60 10.44 0.70
N LEU A 27 -8.15 10.14 -0.52
CA LEU A 27 -7.47 8.90 -0.84
C LEU A 27 -6.00 9.25 -1.16
N VAL A 28 -5.07 8.70 -0.38
CA VAL A 28 -3.65 9.02 -0.48
C VAL A 28 -2.86 7.77 -0.89
N PHE A 29 -2.13 7.89 -1.99
CA PHE A 29 -1.20 6.86 -2.45
C PHE A 29 0.20 7.20 -1.95
N ILE A 30 0.85 6.25 -1.29
CA ILE A 30 2.19 6.38 -0.73
C ILE A 30 3.08 5.31 -1.35
N ASP A 31 4.05 5.75 -2.13
CA ASP A 31 5.14 4.93 -2.63
C ASP A 31 6.44 5.36 -1.93
N PRO A 32 6.91 4.60 -0.93
CA PRO A 32 8.14 4.92 -0.21
C PRO A 32 9.43 4.79 -1.01
N GLU A 33 9.43 4.12 -2.16
CA GLU A 33 10.65 3.79 -2.93
C GLU A 33 11.80 3.28 -2.03
N GLY A 34 11.54 2.24 -1.23
CA GLY A 34 12.48 1.75 -0.21
C GLY A 34 12.11 2.25 1.19
N LEU A 35 12.99 3.02 1.83
CA LEU A 35 12.83 3.48 3.23
C LEU A 35 12.70 5.01 3.34
N ASP A 36 12.44 5.72 2.24
CA ASP A 36 12.55 7.18 2.19
C ASP A 36 11.36 7.92 2.84
N ILE A 37 10.20 7.26 2.92
CA ILE A 37 9.05 7.80 3.63
C ILE A 37 9.05 7.32 5.08
N HIS A 38 9.34 8.25 5.99
CA HIS A 38 9.32 7.99 7.43
C HIS A 38 7.89 7.78 7.94
N PHE A 39 7.72 7.01 9.00
CA PHE A 39 6.42 6.81 9.64
C PHE A 39 5.78 8.13 10.09
N SER A 40 6.59 9.10 10.53
CA SER A 40 6.13 10.43 10.94
C SER A 40 5.48 11.23 9.81
N THR A 41 5.84 10.97 8.55
CA THR A 41 5.17 11.56 7.38
C THR A 41 3.74 11.02 7.28
N ILE A 42 3.53 9.73 7.51
CA ILE A 42 2.20 9.10 7.53
C ILE A 42 1.38 9.65 8.69
N GLN A 43 1.96 9.74 9.90
CA GLN A 43 1.32 10.36 11.06
C GLN A 43 0.83 11.78 10.72
N THR A 44 1.70 12.59 10.12
CA THR A 44 1.36 13.96 9.73
C THR A 44 0.19 14.02 8.74
N ILE A 45 0.11 13.08 7.77
CA ILE A 45 -1.01 13.02 6.81
C ILE A 45 -2.31 12.68 7.52
N VAL A 46 -2.32 11.63 8.35
CA VAL A 46 -3.53 11.19 9.07
C VAL A 46 -4.01 12.28 10.04
N GLU A 47 -3.09 12.92 10.77
CA GLU A 47 -3.41 14.03 11.67
C GLU A 47 -3.94 15.26 10.92
N ALA A 48 -3.29 15.65 9.82
CA ALA A 48 -3.69 16.82 9.04
C ALA A 48 -5.08 16.69 8.40
N THR A 49 -5.51 15.47 8.12
CA THR A 49 -6.85 15.15 7.61
C THR A 49 -7.87 14.87 8.72
N GLY A 50 -7.46 14.92 10.01
CA GLY A 50 -8.32 14.52 11.13
C GLY A 50 -8.79 13.07 11.05
N GLY A 51 -8.00 12.19 10.43
CA GLY A 51 -8.34 10.79 10.16
C GLY A 51 -9.34 10.59 9.02
N GLN A 52 -9.72 11.64 8.28
CA GLN A 52 -10.62 11.56 7.13
C GLN A 52 -9.86 11.18 5.84
N CYS A 53 -9.09 10.11 5.90
CA CYS A 53 -8.35 9.61 4.75
C CYS A 53 -8.31 8.09 4.69
N ASP A 54 -8.27 7.57 3.47
CA ASP A 54 -7.84 6.22 3.15
C ASP A 54 -6.41 6.26 2.61
N LEU A 55 -5.56 5.34 3.03
CA LEU A 55 -4.19 5.22 2.56
C LEU A 55 -4.00 3.93 1.78
N LEU A 56 -3.35 4.04 0.62
CA LEU A 56 -2.79 2.93 -0.12
C LEU A 56 -1.27 3.05 -0.11
N ILE A 57 -0.59 2.12 0.54
CA ILE A 57 0.86 2.18 0.80
C ILE A 57 1.54 0.99 0.11
N LEU A 58 2.56 1.29 -0.69
CA LEU A 58 3.37 0.26 -1.34
C LEU A 58 4.52 -0.18 -0.41
N PHE A 59 4.33 -1.29 0.30
CA PHE A 59 5.36 -1.84 1.19
C PHE A 59 6.28 -2.77 0.43
N ASN A 60 7.54 -2.37 0.22
CA ASN A 60 8.50 -3.15 -0.59
C ASN A 60 9.18 -4.25 0.25
N THR A 61 8.47 -5.37 0.44
CA THR A 61 8.87 -6.51 1.27
C THR A 61 10.26 -7.05 0.89
N SER A 62 10.54 -7.26 -0.40
CA SER A 62 11.87 -7.72 -0.84
C SER A 62 12.99 -6.74 -0.51
N SER A 63 12.76 -5.42 -0.62
CA SER A 63 13.79 -4.43 -0.34
C SER A 63 14.03 -4.26 1.16
N ILE A 64 12.97 -4.35 1.97
CA ILE A 64 13.10 -4.37 3.43
C ILE A 64 13.89 -5.59 3.86
N ASN A 65 13.56 -6.78 3.36
CA ASN A 65 14.25 -8.02 3.71
C ASN A 65 15.77 -7.95 3.43
N ARG A 66 16.17 -7.36 2.30
CA ARG A 66 17.59 -7.13 1.96
C ARG A 66 18.30 -6.12 2.86
N THR A 67 17.54 -5.26 3.53
CA THR A 67 18.08 -4.16 4.35
C THR A 67 18.19 -4.55 5.83
N ILE A 68 17.42 -5.54 6.30
CA ILE A 68 17.51 -6.06 7.67
C ILE A 68 18.91 -6.63 7.92
N GLY A 69 19.54 -6.22 9.03
CA GLY A 69 20.90 -6.65 9.40
C GLY A 69 22.03 -5.93 8.67
N GLY A 70 21.73 -4.90 7.87
CA GLY A 70 22.73 -4.04 7.21
C GLY A 70 22.94 -2.68 7.90
N GLU A 71 23.71 -1.80 7.25
CA GLU A 71 24.13 -0.48 7.78
C GLU A 71 23.02 0.60 7.82
N ARG A 72 21.75 0.24 7.56
CA ARG A 72 20.63 1.19 7.43
C ARG A 72 19.68 1.22 8.62
N GLU A 73 20.17 0.89 9.82
CA GLU A 73 19.35 0.88 11.04
C GLU A 73 18.57 2.19 11.26
N ASP A 74 19.22 3.34 11.07
CA ASP A 74 18.57 4.65 11.22
C ASP A 74 17.38 4.85 10.27
N SER A 75 17.49 4.33 9.04
CA SER A 75 16.42 4.44 8.04
C SER A 75 15.27 3.51 8.38
N LEU A 76 15.58 2.29 8.85
CA LEU A 76 14.58 1.34 9.34
C LEU A 76 13.83 1.91 10.55
N THR A 77 14.55 2.48 11.51
CA THR A 77 13.94 3.11 12.70
C THR A 77 13.01 4.26 12.32
N LYS A 78 13.37 5.09 11.34
CA LYS A 78 12.50 6.17 10.84
C LYS A 78 11.31 5.64 10.05
N PHE A 79 11.53 4.64 9.20
CA PHE A 79 10.48 4.02 8.38
C PHE A 79 9.43 3.31 9.23
N PHE A 80 9.85 2.55 10.25
CA PHE A 80 8.95 1.88 11.19
C PHE A 80 8.49 2.78 12.34
N GLY A 81 9.06 3.98 12.50
CA GLY A 81 8.71 4.93 13.56
C GLY A 81 9.08 4.43 14.96
N GLY A 82 10.20 3.72 15.10
CA GLY A 82 10.67 3.14 16.35
C GLY A 82 11.61 1.97 16.12
N GLU A 83 12.07 1.33 17.20
CA GLU A 83 13.10 0.28 17.15
C GLU A 83 12.54 -1.15 17.21
N GLU A 84 11.21 -1.30 17.25
CA GLU A 84 10.54 -2.59 17.41
C GLU A 84 10.73 -3.55 16.22
N TRP A 85 11.28 -3.05 15.11
CA TRP A 85 11.62 -3.81 13.91
C TRP A 85 12.83 -4.75 14.13
N ARG A 86 13.68 -4.46 15.11
CA ARG A 86 14.91 -5.25 15.32
C ARG A 86 14.59 -6.70 15.65
N GLY A 87 15.31 -7.62 15.00
CA GLY A 87 15.18 -9.06 15.20
C GLY A 87 13.96 -9.70 14.54
N ARG A 88 13.20 -8.97 13.73
CA ARG A 88 12.04 -9.48 12.99
C ARG A 88 12.39 -9.86 11.56
N ASN A 89 11.70 -10.85 11.01
CA ASN A 89 11.71 -11.18 9.58
C ASN A 89 10.77 -10.27 8.77
N ALA A 90 10.76 -10.40 7.45
CA ALA A 90 10.01 -9.53 6.55
C ALA A 90 8.48 -9.57 6.80
N GLU A 91 7.92 -10.75 7.03
CA GLU A 91 6.50 -10.96 7.35
C GLU A 91 6.13 -10.30 8.69
N GLU A 92 6.94 -10.52 9.73
CA GLU A 92 6.76 -9.92 11.04
C GLU A 92 6.89 -8.39 11.02
N LEU A 93 7.66 -7.86 10.07
CA LEU A 93 7.79 -6.41 9.84
C LEU A 93 6.57 -5.83 9.13
N LEU A 94 6.01 -6.54 8.15
CA LEU A 94 4.76 -6.15 7.52
C LEU A 94 3.63 -6.11 8.57
N ASP A 95 3.52 -7.13 9.42
CA ASP A 95 2.55 -7.17 10.50
C ASP A 95 2.77 -6.06 11.53
N LEU A 96 4.02 -5.81 11.92
CA LEU A 96 4.37 -4.67 12.76
C LEU A 96 3.89 -3.35 12.14
N TYR A 97 4.14 -3.15 10.85
CA TYR A 97 3.78 -1.93 10.13
C TYR A 97 2.25 -1.73 10.10
N LYS A 98 1.50 -2.78 9.74
CA LYS A 98 0.03 -2.77 9.74
C LYS A 98 -0.54 -2.45 11.13
N GLU A 99 0.04 -3.03 12.19
CA GLU A 99 -0.38 -2.76 13.57
C GLU A 99 -0.12 -1.31 13.98
N LYS A 100 1.02 -0.72 13.59
CA LYS A 100 1.30 0.70 13.87
C LYS A 100 0.34 1.62 13.12
N LEU A 101 0.01 1.33 11.87
CA LEU A 101 -1.00 2.08 11.09
C LEU A 101 -2.38 2.00 11.76
N LYS A 102 -2.78 0.81 12.19
CA LYS A 102 -4.05 0.56 12.88
C LYS A 102 -4.17 1.38 14.17
N ARG A 103 -3.12 1.39 14.99
CA ARG A 103 -3.05 2.19 16.23
C ARG A 103 -3.16 3.68 15.93
N LEU A 104 -2.30 4.19 15.03
CA LEU A 104 -2.30 5.59 14.61
C LEU A 104 -3.71 6.06 14.20
N TYR A 105 -4.40 5.27 13.39
CA TYR A 105 -5.74 5.61 12.93
C TYR A 105 -6.78 5.61 14.06
N SER A 106 -6.68 4.64 14.98
CA SER A 106 -7.60 4.52 16.13
C SER A 106 -7.42 5.65 17.13
N ASP A 107 -6.19 6.16 17.28
CA ASP A 107 -5.87 7.27 18.18
C ASP A 107 -6.45 8.61 17.70
N ILE A 108 -6.65 8.74 16.38
CA ILE A 108 -7.09 10.00 15.74
C ILE A 108 -8.60 9.97 15.43
N ARG A 109 -9.14 8.82 15.01
CA ARG A 109 -10.52 8.69 14.55
C ARG A 109 -11.29 7.75 15.47
N ASP A 110 -12.45 8.21 15.95
CA ASP A 110 -13.43 7.37 16.63
C ASP A 110 -14.17 6.47 15.62
N ALA A 111 -13.44 5.57 14.98
CA ALA A 111 -13.97 4.59 14.06
C ALA A 111 -13.06 3.35 14.02
N LYS A 112 -13.66 2.18 13.79
CA LYS A 112 -12.90 0.93 13.68
C LYS A 112 -12.02 0.97 12.42
N PRO A 113 -10.68 0.84 12.55
CA PRO A 113 -9.79 0.76 11.40
C PRO A 113 -9.91 -0.61 10.72
N TYR A 114 -9.74 -0.61 9.41
CA TYR A 114 -9.45 -1.77 8.60
C TYR A 114 -8.05 -1.60 7.99
N VAL A 115 -7.18 -2.57 8.23
CA VAL A 115 -5.83 -2.61 7.67
C VAL A 115 -5.58 -4.00 7.11
N GLU A 116 -5.30 -4.09 5.82
CA GLU A 116 -5.01 -5.34 5.13
C GLU A 116 -4.05 -5.09 3.97
N SER A 117 -3.27 -6.09 3.58
CA SER A 117 -2.40 -5.99 2.40
C SER A 117 -2.82 -6.94 1.29
N ILE A 118 -2.51 -6.59 0.05
CA ILE A 118 -2.52 -7.52 -1.08
C ILE A 118 -1.07 -7.84 -1.40
N GLU A 119 -0.71 -9.11 -1.31
CA GLU A 119 0.60 -9.57 -1.73
C GLU A 119 0.70 -9.54 -3.26
N ILE A 120 1.78 -8.96 -3.76
CA ILE A 120 2.11 -8.96 -5.18
C ILE A 120 3.55 -9.44 -5.32
N ASP A 121 3.69 -10.65 -5.82
CA ASP A 121 4.94 -11.39 -5.88
C ASP A 121 5.25 -11.82 -7.32
N ASP A 122 6.52 -11.65 -7.69
CA ASP A 122 7.14 -12.26 -8.86
C ASP A 122 8.30 -13.16 -8.41
N PRO A 123 8.03 -14.46 -8.25
CA PRO A 123 9.03 -15.41 -7.76
C PRO A 123 10.15 -15.65 -8.79
N ASP A 124 9.92 -15.40 -10.08
CA ASP A 124 10.92 -15.63 -11.13
C ASP A 124 12.06 -14.60 -11.05
N ILE A 125 11.76 -13.38 -10.56
CA ILE A 125 12.75 -12.30 -10.38
C ILE A 125 13.01 -11.93 -8.91
N GLY A 126 12.35 -12.62 -7.97
CA GLY A 126 12.52 -12.44 -6.52
C GLY A 126 11.99 -11.10 -6.00
N TRP A 127 10.95 -10.54 -6.63
CA TRP A 127 10.37 -9.25 -6.26
C TRP A 127 9.02 -9.45 -5.60
N ARG A 128 8.90 -8.99 -4.35
CA ARG A 128 7.67 -9.02 -3.57
C ARG A 128 7.40 -7.64 -2.98
N TYR A 129 6.16 -7.18 -3.15
CA TYR A 129 5.62 -6.02 -2.47
C TYR A 129 4.22 -6.32 -1.93
N ASP A 130 3.88 -5.62 -0.87
CA ASP A 130 2.59 -5.70 -0.20
C ASP A 130 1.90 -4.35 -0.36
N MET A 131 0.78 -4.31 -1.07
CA MET A 131 -0.03 -3.10 -1.17
C MET A 131 -0.97 -3.04 0.03
N ILE A 132 -0.66 -2.19 1.00
CA ILE A 132 -1.41 -2.04 2.24
C ILE A 132 -2.53 -1.02 2.04
N LEU A 133 -3.77 -1.39 2.38
CA LEU A 133 -4.89 -0.48 2.57
C LEU A 133 -5.07 -0.18 4.05
N LEU A 134 -5.12 1.11 4.41
CA LEU A 134 -5.64 1.60 5.69
C LEU A 134 -6.88 2.44 5.42
N THR A 135 -7.98 2.11 6.08
CA THR A 135 -9.26 2.80 5.90
C THR A 135 -10.16 2.56 7.12
N ARG A 136 -11.32 3.22 7.19
CA ARG A 136 -12.40 2.82 8.10
C ARG A 136 -12.96 1.45 7.68
N GLU A 137 -13.43 0.65 8.61
CA GLU A 137 -14.18 -0.56 8.25
C GLU A 137 -15.56 -0.20 7.66
N GLY A 138 -15.97 -0.91 6.61
CA GLY A 138 -17.25 -0.69 5.91
C GLY A 138 -17.40 -1.54 4.64
N ASP A 139 -18.44 -1.31 3.86
CA ASP A 139 -18.83 -2.14 2.70
C ASP A 139 -17.71 -2.30 1.65
N TYR A 140 -16.90 -1.26 1.44
CA TYR A 140 -15.78 -1.32 0.49
C TYR A 140 -14.63 -2.25 0.95
N THR A 141 -14.60 -2.65 2.22
CA THR A 141 -13.62 -3.64 2.69
C THR A 141 -13.90 -5.03 2.10
N ASP A 142 -15.15 -5.35 1.76
CA ASP A 142 -15.48 -6.59 1.07
C ASP A 142 -15.02 -6.56 -0.40
N VAL A 143 -15.11 -5.39 -1.04
CA VAL A 143 -14.53 -5.18 -2.38
C VAL A 143 -13.01 -5.34 -2.33
N TRP A 144 -12.35 -4.85 -1.28
CA TRP A 144 -10.91 -5.05 -1.10
C TRP A 144 -10.55 -6.51 -0.90
N LYS A 145 -11.33 -7.28 -0.13
CA LYS A 145 -11.13 -8.73 0.03
C LYS A 145 -11.30 -9.48 -1.28
N ASP A 146 -12.33 -9.17 -2.07
CA ASP A 146 -12.49 -9.76 -3.41
C ASP A 146 -11.30 -9.42 -4.32
N LEU A 147 -10.84 -8.16 -4.29
CA LEU A 147 -9.67 -7.73 -5.05
C LEU A 147 -8.41 -8.49 -4.62
N LYS A 148 -8.18 -8.63 -3.32
CA LYS A 148 -7.09 -9.43 -2.74
C LYS A 148 -7.13 -10.87 -3.25
N ASP A 149 -8.27 -11.52 -3.09
CA ASP A 149 -8.50 -12.91 -3.50
C ASP A 149 -8.29 -13.11 -5.00
N ARG A 150 -8.53 -12.09 -5.82
CA ARG A 150 -8.31 -12.16 -7.27
C ARG A 150 -6.86 -11.90 -7.63
N ILE A 151 -6.25 -10.86 -7.09
CA ILE A 151 -4.86 -10.47 -7.42
C ILE A 151 -3.88 -11.54 -6.93
N GLU A 152 -4.00 -12.02 -5.69
CA GLU A 152 -3.06 -13.00 -5.11
C GLU A 152 -3.13 -14.37 -5.82
N LYS A 153 -4.18 -14.65 -6.59
CA LYS A 153 -4.29 -15.86 -7.43
C LYS A 153 -3.57 -15.73 -8.76
N HIS A 154 -3.30 -14.51 -9.22
CA HIS A 154 -2.69 -14.28 -10.52
C HIS A 154 -1.17 -14.19 -10.41
N ARG A 155 -0.47 -14.79 -11.38
CA ARG A 155 0.98 -14.71 -11.48
C ARG A 155 1.39 -13.50 -12.31
N PRO A 156 2.63 -12.99 -12.18
CA PRO A 156 3.16 -11.90 -13.02
C PRO A 156 3.00 -12.16 -14.52
N GLN A 157 3.04 -13.43 -14.93
CA GLN A 157 2.82 -13.88 -16.31
C GLN A 157 1.41 -13.53 -16.81
N ASP A 158 0.40 -13.56 -15.94
CA ASP A 158 -0.98 -13.16 -16.25
C ASP A 158 -1.09 -11.62 -16.40
N VAL A 159 -0.34 -10.88 -15.59
CA VAL A 159 -0.27 -9.41 -15.65
C VAL A 159 0.43 -8.94 -16.92
N GLU A 160 1.49 -9.63 -17.36
CA GLU A 160 2.19 -9.32 -18.61
C GLU A 160 1.31 -9.56 -19.84
N ILE A 161 0.41 -10.56 -19.79
CA ILE A 161 -0.62 -10.79 -20.82
C ILE A 161 -1.66 -9.66 -20.81
N ALA A 162 -2.13 -9.25 -19.63
CA ALA A 162 -3.05 -8.12 -19.48
C ALA A 162 -2.42 -6.81 -19.98
N LYS A 163 -1.15 -6.56 -19.65
CA LYS A 163 -0.37 -5.41 -20.10
C LYS A 163 -0.20 -5.40 -21.62
N LYS A 164 0.19 -6.52 -22.23
CA LYS A 164 0.25 -6.66 -23.70
C LYS A 164 -1.10 -6.41 -24.37
N THR A 165 -2.20 -6.75 -23.69
CA THR A 165 -3.56 -6.47 -24.17
C THR A 165 -3.90 -4.98 -24.05
N LEU A 166 -3.60 -4.34 -22.92
CA LEU A 166 -3.82 -2.91 -22.68
C LEU A 166 -2.94 -2.02 -23.58
N ASP A 167 -1.71 -2.46 -23.86
CA ASP A 167 -0.78 -1.81 -24.78
C ASP A 167 -1.15 -2.04 -26.27
N GLY A 168 -2.23 -2.77 -26.54
CA GLY A 168 -2.70 -3.06 -27.91
C GLY A 168 -1.81 -4.02 -28.70
N LEU A 169 -0.84 -4.66 -28.04
CA LEU A 169 0.11 -5.61 -28.62
C LEU A 169 -0.51 -7.01 -28.82
N GLN A 170 -1.67 -7.26 -28.22
CA GLN A 170 -2.51 -8.43 -28.46
C GLN A 170 -3.91 -7.99 -28.92
N THR A 171 -4.28 -8.34 -30.16
CA THR A 171 -5.53 -7.92 -30.82
C THR A 171 -6.70 -8.88 -30.61
N ARG A 172 -6.56 -9.87 -29.73
CA ARG A 172 -7.53 -10.97 -29.55
C ARG A 172 -7.90 -11.21 -28.09
N LEU A 173 -9.06 -10.65 -27.71
CA LEU A 173 -9.73 -10.76 -26.40
C LEU A 173 -10.22 -12.19 -26.08
N ASP A 174 -10.28 -13.07 -27.07
CA ASP A 174 -10.72 -14.47 -26.98
C ASP A 174 -9.80 -15.36 -26.14
N ASN A 175 -8.54 -14.95 -25.90
CA ASN A 175 -7.64 -15.67 -24.99
C ASN A 175 -7.77 -15.24 -23.52
N TRP A 176 -8.36 -14.07 -23.23
CA TRP A 176 -8.56 -13.57 -21.87
C TRP A 176 -9.85 -14.09 -21.23
N ALA A 177 -10.86 -14.38 -22.05
CA ALA A 177 -12.19 -14.73 -21.57
C ALA A 177 -12.33 -16.20 -21.11
N GLY A 178 -11.41 -17.10 -21.47
CA GLY A 178 -11.51 -18.52 -21.11
C GLY A 178 -11.52 -18.78 -19.60
N PRO A 179 -10.58 -18.20 -18.81
CA PRO A 179 -10.58 -18.36 -17.37
C PRO A 179 -11.62 -17.50 -16.65
N LEU A 180 -12.00 -16.33 -17.17
CA LEU A 180 -12.94 -15.41 -16.52
C LEU A 180 -14.42 -15.71 -16.81
N LEU A 181 -14.78 -16.21 -18.01
CA LEU A 181 -16.17 -16.57 -18.34
C LEU A 181 -16.65 -17.81 -17.57
N HIS A 182 -15.74 -18.70 -17.19
CA HIS A 182 -16.10 -19.90 -16.42
C HIS A 182 -16.63 -19.57 -15.00
N TYR A 183 -16.42 -18.33 -14.53
CA TYR A 183 -16.86 -17.84 -13.21
C TYR A 183 -18.07 -16.89 -13.27
N LEU A 184 -18.53 -16.49 -14.47
CA LEU A 184 -19.73 -15.68 -14.65
C LEU A 184 -21.00 -16.53 -14.89
N ASP A 185 -20.85 -17.84 -15.05
CA ASP A 185 -21.95 -18.80 -15.26
C ASP A 185 -22.43 -19.52 -13.98
N THR A 186 -22.04 -19.05 -12.78
CA THR A 186 -22.50 -19.63 -11.50
C THR A 186 -23.34 -18.66 -10.65
N THR A 187 -24.27 -17.95 -11.28
CA THR A 187 -25.44 -17.33 -10.61
C THR A 187 -26.73 -17.85 -11.21
#